data_AF-A0A1I9YS15-F1
#
_entry.id   AF-A0A1I9YS15-F1
#
_cell.length_a   1.000
_cell.length_b   1.000
_cell.length_c   1.000
_cell.angle_alpha   90.00
_cell.angle_beta   90.00
_cell.angle_gamma   90.00
#
_symmetry.space_group_name_H-M   'P 1'
#
loop_
_entity.id
_entity.type
_entity.pdbx_description
1 polymer ?
#
loop_
_entity_poly.entity_id
_entity_poly.type
_entity_poly.pdbx_seq_one_letter_code
_entity_poly.pdbx_strand_id
1 'polypeptide(L)'
;MALIFPRLARNFVKNGYFPTDAVTLGRIIPALALADPDRPVRLLDPCCGEGAALYELKDALGRQSATPNAIRAFGVEYDRQRAWHAKDVLETVAHTDIHDMFITARSMGLLFLNPPYGDVVSDKAQTGERQPDRLEKLFYLKAVPWLAFGGVLVLIVPYYVMDREFATMIARNFTHVEVFLAPDQTFKQLVLFGVKRRADGVDTSLAARLARISDGELPPGLPEHWTARPYCIPSAAGEQAFMSTRIDAPQLEHELQRLQHATLWPQFAAMFAAKAVTPRRPLRDLSDWHLALALAAGQITGVVTGVDGTRLLIRGDTVKQKEQEVQIEETDKGEIRTTILMRDRFVPTIAGIDFTPGPNLGRVVTIR
;
A
#
# COMPACT_ATOMS: atom_id res chain seq x y z
N MET A 1 25.49 -8.40 -23.71
CA MET A 1 25.55 -6.95 -24.00
C MET A 1 25.36 -6.26 -22.66
N ALA A 2 26.42 -5.72 -22.06
CA ALA A 2 26.38 -5.15 -20.71
C ALA A 2 25.56 -3.85 -20.75
N LEU A 3 24.42 -3.82 -20.07
CA LEU A 3 23.77 -2.56 -19.74
C LEU A 3 24.70 -1.83 -18.79
N ILE A 4 25.49 -0.90 -19.35
CA ILE A 4 26.29 0.05 -18.59
C ILE A 4 25.30 0.87 -17.77
N PHE A 5 25.23 0.62 -16.46
CA PHE A 5 24.44 1.40 -15.49
C PHE A 5 25.05 2.79 -15.36
N PRO A 6 24.52 3.86 -16.01
CA PRO A 6 25.25 5.12 -16.17
C PRO A 6 25.23 6.03 -14.94
N ARG A 7 25.03 5.50 -13.72
CA ARG A 7 24.94 6.30 -12.49
C ARG A 7 25.67 5.70 -11.28
N LEU A 8 26.81 5.07 -11.54
CA LEU A 8 27.77 4.65 -10.52
C LEU A 8 28.54 5.85 -9.92
N ALA A 9 27.85 6.91 -9.46
CA ALA A 9 28.46 8.03 -8.71
C ALA A 9 27.41 9.04 -8.21
N ARG A 10 26.89 8.85 -6.99
CA ARG A 10 26.79 9.87 -5.91
C ARG A 10 25.66 9.55 -4.93
N ASN A 11 26.04 9.52 -3.63
CA ASN A 11 25.21 9.49 -2.43
C ASN A 11 24.67 8.13 -1.94
N PHE A 12 25.52 7.11 -1.87
CA PHE A 12 25.19 5.79 -1.28
C PHE A 12 24.94 5.81 0.25
N VAL A 13 25.32 6.87 0.98
CA VAL A 13 25.29 6.85 2.46
C VAL A 13 23.95 7.30 3.06
N LYS A 14 22.96 7.71 2.26
CA LYS A 14 21.66 8.13 2.80
C LYS A 14 20.79 6.91 3.13
N ASN A 15 20.35 6.83 4.40
CA ASN A 15 19.42 5.83 4.94
C ASN A 15 19.93 4.38 5.00
N GLY A 16 21.26 4.17 5.06
CA GLY A 16 21.83 2.83 5.28
C GLY A 16 21.75 1.88 4.09
N TYR A 17 21.56 2.40 2.87
CA TYR A 17 21.50 1.62 1.63
C TYR A 17 22.90 1.24 1.11
N PHE A 18 23.17 -0.05 0.92
CA PHE A 18 24.44 -0.53 0.38
C PHE A 18 24.19 -1.51 -0.77
N PRO A 19 24.43 -1.13 -2.03
CA PRO A 19 24.23 -2.04 -3.16
C PRO A 19 25.17 -3.24 -3.03
N THR A 20 24.69 -4.43 -3.37
CA THR A 20 25.54 -5.62 -3.45
C THR A 20 26.54 -5.44 -4.58
N ASP A 21 27.83 -5.63 -4.31
CA ASP A 21 28.86 -5.51 -5.34
C ASP A 21 28.80 -6.67 -6.35
N ALA A 22 29.24 -6.38 -7.57
CA ALA A 22 29.18 -7.34 -8.67
C ALA A 22 30.01 -8.62 -8.44
N VAL A 23 31.09 -8.54 -7.64
CA VAL A 23 31.94 -9.71 -7.35
C VAL A 23 31.21 -10.66 -6.40
N THR A 24 30.62 -10.13 -5.33
CA THR A 24 29.77 -10.91 -4.42
C THR A 24 28.61 -11.54 -5.17
N LEU A 25 27.90 -10.76 -5.99
CA LEU A 25 26.75 -11.26 -6.75
C LEU A 25 27.14 -12.34 -7.77
N GLY A 26 28.25 -12.14 -8.49
CA GLY A 26 28.80 -13.11 -9.43
C GLY A 26 29.22 -14.44 -8.77
N ARG A 27 29.53 -14.44 -7.47
CA ARG A 27 29.81 -15.65 -6.68
C ARG A 27 28.56 -16.27 -6.04
N ILE A 28 27.51 -15.49 -5.82
CA ILE A 28 26.20 -15.98 -5.34
C ILE A 28 25.46 -16.74 -6.45
N ILE A 29 25.44 -16.20 -7.67
CA ILE A 29 24.68 -16.76 -8.80
C ILE A 29 24.95 -18.27 -9.03
N PRO A 30 26.22 -18.75 -9.09
CA PRO A 30 26.52 -20.16 -9.31
C PRO A 30 26.07 -21.09 -8.16
N ALA A 31 25.81 -20.54 -6.98
CA ALA A 31 25.30 -21.29 -5.84
C ALA A 31 23.80 -21.59 -5.93
N LEU A 32 23.08 -21.02 -6.90
CA LEU A 32 21.63 -21.11 -7.03
C LEU A 32 21.22 -21.86 -8.31
N ALA A 33 20.20 -22.69 -8.20
CA ALA A 33 19.59 -23.37 -9.34
C ALA A 33 18.07 -23.41 -9.25
N LEU A 34 17.39 -23.60 -10.37
CA LEU A 34 15.95 -23.91 -10.36
C LEU A 34 15.75 -25.37 -9.94
N ALA A 35 14.83 -25.63 -9.01
CA ALA A 35 14.47 -27.00 -8.65
C ALA A 35 13.75 -27.73 -9.80
N ASP A 36 12.96 -26.99 -10.57
CA ASP A 36 12.25 -27.46 -11.76
C ASP A 36 12.31 -26.34 -12.83
N PRO A 37 13.13 -26.50 -13.89
CA PRO A 37 13.30 -25.52 -14.95
C PRO A 37 12.04 -25.17 -15.75
N ASP A 38 11.03 -26.05 -15.76
CA ASP A 38 9.79 -25.90 -16.52
C ASP A 38 8.74 -25.10 -15.76
N ARG A 39 8.94 -24.90 -14.45
CA ARG A 39 7.95 -24.30 -13.55
C ARG A 39 8.28 -22.86 -13.20
N PRO A 40 7.24 -22.02 -12.97
CA PRO A 40 7.47 -20.65 -12.57
C PRO A 40 8.04 -20.57 -11.16
N VAL A 41 8.92 -19.59 -10.94
CA VAL A 41 9.52 -19.27 -9.63
C VAL A 41 9.33 -17.79 -9.32
N ARG A 42 9.26 -17.47 -8.04
CA ARG A 42 9.11 -16.10 -7.54
C ARG A 42 10.30 -15.73 -6.67
N LEU A 43 10.95 -14.63 -7.01
CA LEU A 43 12.08 -14.07 -6.27
C LEU A 43 11.61 -12.81 -5.55
N LEU A 44 12.03 -12.61 -4.32
CA LEU A 44 11.71 -11.41 -3.55
C LEU A 44 12.99 -10.76 -3.01
N ASP A 45 13.10 -9.45 -3.20
CA ASP A 45 14.01 -8.59 -2.47
C ASP A 45 13.20 -7.49 -1.76
N PRO A 46 13.04 -7.54 -0.42
CA PRO A 46 12.22 -6.59 0.31
C PRO A 46 12.95 -5.26 0.61
N CYS A 47 14.16 -5.08 0.09
CA CYS A 47 15.01 -3.90 0.21
C CYS A 47 15.80 -3.70 -1.09
N CYS A 48 15.08 -3.71 -2.22
CA CYS A 48 15.67 -3.98 -3.54
C CYS A 48 16.55 -2.85 -4.09
N GLY A 49 16.53 -1.65 -3.50
CA GLY A 49 17.24 -0.50 -4.04
C GLY A 49 16.78 -0.20 -5.46
N GLU A 50 17.74 -0.07 -6.37
CA GLU A 50 17.48 0.12 -7.80
C GLU A 50 17.12 -1.20 -8.53
N GLY A 51 17.06 -2.34 -7.83
CA GLY A 51 16.66 -3.63 -8.39
C GLY A 51 17.75 -4.39 -9.15
N ALA A 52 18.96 -3.84 -9.28
CA ALA A 52 20.05 -4.42 -10.06
C ALA A 52 20.43 -5.85 -9.63
N ALA A 53 20.59 -6.11 -8.33
CA ALA A 53 21.01 -7.42 -7.83
C ALA A 53 19.98 -8.51 -8.13
N LEU A 54 18.69 -8.24 -7.86
CA LEU A 54 17.61 -9.18 -8.14
C LEU A 54 17.38 -9.37 -9.64
N TYR A 55 17.60 -8.33 -10.45
CA TYR A 55 17.54 -8.40 -11.91
C TYR A 55 18.63 -9.33 -12.47
N GLU A 56 19.88 -9.19 -12.04
CA GLU A 56 20.98 -10.05 -12.50
C GLU A 56 20.78 -11.50 -12.08
N LEU A 57 20.30 -11.74 -10.85
CA LEU A 57 19.89 -13.08 -10.39
C LEU A 57 18.80 -13.68 -11.28
N LYS A 58 17.76 -12.89 -11.56
CA LYS A 58 16.66 -13.32 -12.44
C LYS A 58 17.17 -13.64 -13.84
N ASP A 59 18.02 -12.80 -14.44
CA ASP A 59 18.57 -13.03 -15.77
C ASP A 59 19.41 -14.32 -15.81
N ALA A 60 20.29 -14.52 -14.82
CA ALA A 60 21.12 -15.72 -14.73
C ALA A 60 20.29 -17.00 -14.53
N LEU A 61 19.30 -16.98 -13.64
CA LEU A 61 18.38 -18.10 -13.44
C LEU A 61 17.49 -18.31 -14.67
N GLY A 62 17.13 -17.24 -15.39
CA GLY A 62 16.32 -17.28 -16.61
C GLY A 62 16.97 -18.09 -17.72
N ARG A 63 18.30 -18.07 -17.80
CA ARG A 63 19.09 -18.93 -18.71
C ARG A 63 19.00 -20.42 -18.39
N GLN A 64 18.62 -20.77 -17.15
CA GLN A 64 18.39 -22.17 -16.74
C GLN A 64 16.95 -22.61 -17.04
N SER A 65 16.01 -21.68 -17.23
CA SER A 65 14.60 -22.03 -17.42
C SER A 65 14.31 -22.45 -18.85
N ALA A 66 13.50 -23.50 -19.00
CA ALA A 66 12.99 -23.95 -20.29
C ALA A 66 11.77 -23.14 -20.75
N THR A 67 11.13 -22.39 -19.84
CA THR A 67 9.94 -21.60 -20.11
C THR A 67 10.27 -20.11 -20.13
N PRO A 68 9.99 -19.38 -21.23
CA PRO A 68 10.18 -17.93 -21.28
C PRO A 68 9.39 -17.22 -20.18
N ASN A 69 10.01 -16.26 -19.51
CA ASN A 69 9.39 -15.43 -18.46
C ASN A 69 8.81 -16.23 -17.28
N ALA A 70 9.36 -17.41 -16.99
CA ALA A 70 8.95 -18.23 -15.82
C ALA A 70 9.37 -17.62 -14.48
N ILE A 71 10.37 -16.74 -14.47
CA ILE A 71 10.92 -16.12 -13.27
C ILE A 71 10.30 -14.75 -13.07
N ARG A 72 9.65 -14.55 -11.93
CA ARG A 72 9.09 -13.24 -11.54
C ARG A 72 9.82 -12.67 -10.34
N ALA A 73 10.33 -11.46 -10.46
CA ALA A 73 11.05 -10.75 -9.42
C ALA A 73 10.20 -9.64 -8.79
N PHE A 74 10.08 -9.69 -7.47
CA PHE A 74 9.31 -8.76 -6.65
C PHE A 74 10.25 -7.91 -5.79
N GLY A 75 10.03 -6.61 -5.77
CA GLY A 75 10.86 -5.65 -5.04
C GLY A 75 10.06 -4.77 -4.08
N VAL A 76 10.59 -4.49 -2.91
CA VAL A 76 10.10 -3.40 -2.05
C VAL A 76 11.24 -2.41 -1.85
N GLU A 77 10.95 -1.12 -1.99
CA GLU A 77 11.94 -0.07 -1.75
C GLU A 77 11.28 1.16 -1.14
N TYR A 78 11.92 1.71 -0.11
CA TYR A 78 11.43 2.88 0.62
C TYR A 78 11.77 4.20 -0.08
N ASP A 79 12.95 4.31 -0.71
CA ASP A 79 13.33 5.51 -1.43
C ASP A 79 12.63 5.61 -2.78
N ARG A 80 11.95 6.74 -3.00
CA ARG A 80 11.19 7.00 -4.22
C ARG A 80 12.03 6.87 -5.50
N GLN A 81 13.23 7.42 -5.55
CA GLN A 81 14.01 7.42 -6.81
C GLN A 81 14.47 6.00 -7.15
N ARG A 82 14.94 5.26 -6.14
CA ARG A 82 15.35 3.87 -6.31
C ARG A 82 14.17 2.96 -6.66
N ALA A 83 13.04 3.11 -5.98
CA ALA A 83 11.83 2.33 -6.26
C ALA A 83 11.33 2.54 -7.69
N TRP A 84 11.37 3.78 -8.21
CA TRP A 84 10.99 4.06 -9.61
C TRP A 84 11.96 3.41 -10.60
N HIS A 85 13.27 3.44 -10.33
CA HIS A 85 14.24 2.75 -11.17
C HIS A 85 14.01 1.23 -11.17
N ALA A 86 13.76 0.66 -9.99
CA ALA A 86 13.52 -0.77 -9.85
C ALA A 86 12.25 -1.24 -10.60
N LYS A 87 11.22 -0.38 -10.73
CA LYS A 87 10.01 -0.65 -11.54
C LYS A 87 10.32 -0.85 -13.03
N ASP A 88 11.43 -0.30 -13.54
CA ASP A 88 11.81 -0.45 -14.95
C ASP A 88 12.49 -1.81 -15.24
N VAL A 89 13.01 -2.49 -14.21
CA VAL A 89 13.82 -3.71 -14.37
C VAL A 89 13.21 -4.98 -13.75
N LEU A 90 12.36 -4.84 -12.73
CA LEU A 90 11.69 -5.97 -12.04
C LEU A 90 10.21 -6.09 -12.45
N GLU A 91 9.60 -7.26 -12.27
CA GLU A 91 8.19 -7.50 -12.60
C GLU A 91 7.22 -6.63 -11.81
N THR A 92 7.46 -6.49 -10.51
CA THR A 92 6.56 -5.75 -9.63
C THR A 92 7.33 -5.17 -8.47
N VAL A 93 7.29 -3.85 -8.33
CA VAL A 93 7.94 -3.13 -7.24
C VAL A 93 6.95 -2.24 -6.51
N ALA A 94 6.97 -2.28 -5.18
CA ALA A 94 6.22 -1.36 -4.33
C ALA A 94 7.16 -0.27 -3.78
N HIS A 95 6.77 1.00 -3.96
CA HIS A 95 7.37 2.12 -3.25
C HIS A 95 6.65 2.29 -1.92
N THR A 96 7.20 1.70 -0.85
CA THR A 96 6.60 1.71 0.49
C THR A 96 7.59 1.15 1.51
N ASP A 97 7.25 1.25 2.79
CA ASP A 97 7.96 0.56 3.85
C ASP A 97 7.61 -0.94 3.85
N ILE A 98 8.60 -1.81 4.12
CA ILE A 98 8.38 -3.25 4.26
C ILE A 98 7.28 -3.58 5.28
N HIS A 99 7.13 -2.79 6.34
CA HIS A 99 6.10 -2.95 7.37
C HIS A 99 4.69 -2.73 6.82
N ASP A 100 4.55 -1.86 5.82
CA ASP A 100 3.30 -1.55 5.11
C ASP A 100 3.01 -2.52 3.96
N MET A 101 3.78 -3.61 3.82
CA MET A 101 3.53 -4.64 2.82
C MET A 101 2.69 -5.80 3.35
N PHE A 102 1.70 -6.19 2.54
CA PHE A 102 1.04 -7.48 2.59
C PHE A 102 1.51 -8.35 1.42
N ILE A 103 2.23 -9.43 1.75
CA ILE A 103 2.67 -10.45 0.80
C ILE A 103 2.16 -11.80 1.29
N THR A 104 1.58 -12.60 0.40
CA THR A 104 1.08 -13.94 0.75
C THR A 104 2.19 -14.77 1.42
N ALA A 105 1.90 -15.32 2.59
CA ALA A 105 2.84 -16.15 3.32
C ALA A 105 3.24 -17.39 2.50
N ARG A 106 4.53 -17.76 2.55
CA ARG A 106 5.10 -18.93 1.86
C ARG A 106 4.88 -18.92 0.34
N SER A 107 4.82 -17.75 -0.29
CA SER A 107 4.57 -17.60 -1.73
C SER A 107 5.83 -17.42 -2.57
N MET A 108 6.98 -17.13 -1.95
CA MET A 108 8.25 -16.85 -2.62
C MET A 108 9.17 -18.06 -2.61
N GLY A 109 9.86 -18.33 -3.72
CA GLY A 109 10.84 -19.42 -3.83
C GLY A 109 12.24 -18.98 -3.39
N LEU A 110 12.61 -17.74 -3.67
CA LEU A 110 13.87 -17.13 -3.23
C LEU A 110 13.58 -15.85 -2.45
N LEU A 111 14.26 -15.68 -1.31
CA LEU A 111 14.36 -14.43 -0.58
C LEU A 111 15.81 -13.96 -0.65
N PHE A 112 16.07 -12.93 -1.45
CA PHE A 112 17.36 -12.23 -1.50
C PHE A 112 17.27 -11.03 -0.56
N LEU A 113 18.07 -11.04 0.51
CA LEU A 113 17.92 -10.11 1.62
C LEU A 113 19.26 -9.44 1.93
N ASN A 114 19.41 -8.20 1.47
CA ASN A 114 20.51 -7.31 1.81
C ASN A 114 19.93 -6.04 2.48
N PRO A 115 19.47 -6.16 3.74
CA PRO A 115 18.71 -5.11 4.41
C PRO A 115 19.60 -3.88 4.69
N PRO A 116 19.01 -2.69 4.90
CA PRO A 116 19.77 -1.53 5.31
C PRO A 116 20.44 -1.78 6.67
N TYR A 117 21.65 -1.25 6.85
CA TYR A 117 22.43 -1.45 8.08
C TYR A 117 22.22 -0.30 9.05
N GLY A 118 21.91 -0.64 10.30
CA GLY A 118 21.80 0.34 11.37
C GLY A 118 20.77 -0.02 12.43
N ASP A 119 20.70 0.87 13.42
CA ASP A 119 19.71 0.79 14.48
C ASP A 119 18.37 1.37 14.01
N VAL A 120 17.30 0.86 14.60
CA VAL A 120 15.96 1.39 14.39
C VAL A 120 15.89 2.78 15.00
N VAL A 121 15.43 3.77 14.22
CA VAL A 121 15.15 5.09 14.77
C VAL A 121 13.93 4.96 15.70
N SER A 122 14.19 4.91 17.00
CA SER A 122 13.14 4.72 18.01
C SER A 122 12.24 5.95 18.08
N ASP A 123 11.00 5.82 17.59
CA ASP A 123 9.92 6.66 18.08
C ASP A 123 9.66 6.25 19.53
N LYS A 124 9.98 7.16 20.47
CA LYS A 124 9.88 6.96 21.94
C LYS A 124 8.44 6.75 22.48
N ALA A 125 7.51 6.26 21.66
CA ALA A 125 6.08 6.23 21.95
C ALA A 125 5.42 4.84 21.98
N GLN A 126 6.12 3.73 21.73
CA GLN A 126 5.51 2.39 21.82
C GLN A 126 6.04 1.58 23.00
N THR A 127 5.23 1.57 24.06
CA THR A 127 5.27 0.64 25.18
C THR A 127 4.75 -0.74 24.75
N GLY A 128 5.54 -1.80 24.89
CA GLY A 128 5.00 -3.15 25.13
C GLY A 128 5.71 -4.32 24.45
N GLU A 129 6.29 -4.15 23.26
CA GLU A 129 6.95 -5.24 22.54
C GLU A 129 8.44 -4.98 22.39
N ARG A 130 9.26 -5.96 22.78
CA ARG A 130 10.72 -5.94 22.65
C ARG A 130 11.06 -6.11 21.16
N GLN A 131 10.90 -5.04 20.38
CA GLN A 131 11.30 -5.05 18.98
C GLN A 131 12.82 -5.15 18.87
N PRO A 132 13.34 -5.83 17.84
CA PRO A 132 14.77 -5.83 17.57
C PRO A 132 15.28 -4.42 17.35
N ASP A 133 16.37 -4.07 18.02
CA ASP A 133 16.98 -2.74 17.92
C ASP A 133 17.65 -2.48 16.55
N ARG A 134 17.75 -3.51 15.70
CA ARG A 134 18.51 -3.50 14.44
C ARG A 134 17.64 -3.79 13.22
N LEU A 135 17.82 -2.98 12.17
CA LEU A 135 17.07 -3.09 10.92
C LEU A 135 17.25 -4.45 10.25
N GLU A 136 18.45 -5.04 10.30
CA GLU A 136 18.73 -6.33 9.68
C GLU A 136 17.84 -7.45 10.25
N LYS A 137 17.64 -7.44 11.58
CA LYS A 137 16.78 -8.41 12.27
C LYS A 137 15.30 -8.16 11.99
N LEU A 138 14.88 -6.89 11.94
CA LEU A 138 13.49 -6.52 11.60
C LEU A 138 13.11 -6.97 10.19
N PHE A 139 13.95 -6.66 9.20
CA PHE A 139 13.74 -7.06 7.81
C PHE A 139 13.69 -8.59 7.69
N TYR A 140 14.60 -9.30 8.36
CA TYR A 140 14.57 -10.76 8.42
C TYR A 140 13.26 -11.29 9.01
N LEU A 141 12.84 -10.80 10.17
CA LEU A 141 11.62 -11.26 10.85
C LEU A 141 10.36 -11.00 10.00
N LYS A 142 10.30 -9.86 9.32
CA LYS A 142 9.18 -9.49 8.45
C LYS A 142 9.15 -10.31 7.17
N ALA A 143 10.31 -10.58 6.55
CA ALA A 143 10.38 -11.19 5.23
C ALA A 143 10.38 -12.74 5.23
N VAL A 144 10.96 -13.38 6.25
CA VAL A 144 11.06 -14.85 6.34
C VAL A 144 9.70 -15.58 6.26
N PRO A 145 8.58 -15.07 6.82
CA PRO A 145 7.26 -15.69 6.65
C PRO A 145 6.76 -15.76 5.19
N TRP A 146 7.26 -14.91 4.29
CA TRP A 146 6.88 -14.90 2.88
C TRP A 146 7.60 -15.97 2.06
N LEU A 147 8.72 -16.50 2.56
CA LEU A 147 9.49 -17.57 1.93
C LEU A 147 8.79 -18.92 2.10
N ALA A 148 8.63 -19.65 1.00
CA ALA A 148 8.04 -20.99 0.98
C ALA A 148 8.90 -21.99 1.76
N PHE A 149 8.28 -23.06 2.26
CA PHE A 149 9.07 -24.20 2.75
C PHE A 149 9.85 -24.84 1.59
N GLY A 150 11.11 -25.18 1.81
CA GLY A 150 12.06 -25.53 0.76
C GLY A 150 12.62 -24.33 -0.01
N GLY A 151 12.11 -23.11 0.25
CA GLY A 151 12.60 -21.87 -0.36
C GLY A 151 14.01 -21.51 0.11
N VAL A 152 14.73 -20.79 -0.72
CA VAL A 152 16.14 -20.42 -0.47
C VAL A 152 16.20 -19.00 0.10
N LEU A 153 16.93 -18.83 1.19
CA LEU A 153 17.35 -17.53 1.71
C LEU A 153 18.80 -17.27 1.26
N VAL A 154 19.03 -16.09 0.68
CA VAL A 154 20.35 -15.49 0.53
C VAL A 154 20.36 -14.23 1.38
N LEU A 155 21.08 -14.26 2.49
CA LEU A 155 21.14 -13.17 3.46
C LEU A 155 22.53 -12.52 3.44
N ILE A 156 22.58 -11.21 3.21
CA ILE A 156 23.80 -10.41 3.22
C ILE A 156 23.72 -9.43 4.38
N VAL A 157 24.54 -9.65 5.41
CA VAL A 157 24.57 -8.80 6.62
C VAL A 157 26.00 -8.65 7.12
N PRO A 158 26.33 -7.58 7.85
CA PRO A 158 27.61 -7.49 8.54
C PRO A 158 27.79 -8.61 9.56
N TYR A 159 28.98 -9.21 9.64
CA TYR A 159 29.22 -10.38 10.50
C TYR A 159 28.99 -10.11 11.99
N TYR A 160 29.16 -8.85 12.44
CA TYR A 160 28.93 -8.44 13.82
C TYR A 160 27.44 -8.39 14.22
N VAL A 161 26.52 -8.50 13.26
CA VAL A 161 25.06 -8.62 13.53
C VAL A 161 24.69 -10.04 13.97
N MET A 162 25.54 -11.03 13.66
CA MET A 162 25.28 -12.45 13.88
C MET A 162 25.44 -12.87 15.35
N ASP A 163 24.70 -12.22 16.24
CA ASP A 163 24.67 -12.55 17.66
C ASP A 163 23.86 -13.82 17.95
N ARG A 164 23.86 -14.23 19.22
CA ARG A 164 23.18 -15.46 19.67
C ARG A 164 21.69 -15.48 19.36
N GLU A 165 21.03 -14.33 19.43
CA GLU A 165 19.61 -14.21 19.11
C GLU A 165 19.39 -14.44 17.61
N PHE A 166 20.15 -13.76 16.75
CA PHE A 166 19.99 -13.89 15.31
C PHE A 166 20.36 -15.29 14.80
N ALA A 167 21.46 -15.84 15.32
CA ALA A 167 21.87 -17.22 15.11
C ALA A 167 20.77 -18.22 15.47
N THR A 168 20.09 -18.03 16.61
CA THR A 168 18.98 -18.88 17.04
C THR A 168 17.77 -18.76 16.11
N MET A 169 17.44 -17.53 15.67
CA MET A 169 16.35 -17.30 14.72
C MET A 169 16.60 -17.98 13.36
N ILE A 170 17.84 -17.97 12.87
CA ILE A 170 18.24 -18.66 11.64
C ILE A 170 18.18 -20.17 11.84
N ALA A 171 18.82 -20.68 12.89
CA ALA A 171 18.89 -22.12 13.17
C ALA A 171 17.51 -22.75 13.42
N ARG A 172 16.52 -21.98 13.89
CA ARG A 172 15.12 -22.44 14.04
C ARG A 172 14.41 -22.61 12.70
N ASN A 173 14.69 -21.74 11.74
CA ASN A 173 13.89 -21.59 10.52
C ASN A 173 14.54 -22.21 9.29
N PHE A 174 15.84 -22.48 9.32
CA PHE A 174 16.60 -22.90 8.15
C PHE A 174 17.40 -24.18 8.39
N THR A 175 17.65 -24.92 7.32
CA THR A 175 18.59 -26.06 7.22
C THR A 175 19.55 -25.83 6.07
N HIS A 176 20.56 -26.70 5.94
CA HIS A 176 21.61 -26.56 4.92
C HIS A 176 22.24 -25.16 4.94
N VAL A 177 22.49 -24.64 6.14
CA VAL A 177 22.98 -23.27 6.30
C VAL A 177 24.47 -23.22 6.09
N GLU A 178 24.91 -22.49 5.07
CA GLU A 178 26.32 -22.21 4.80
C GLU A 178 26.56 -20.71 4.88
N VAL A 179 27.72 -20.33 5.41
CA VAL A 179 28.06 -18.92 5.64
C VAL A 179 29.46 -18.66 5.12
N PHE A 180 29.61 -17.54 4.42
CA PHE A 180 30.86 -17.12 3.81
C PHE A 180 31.10 -15.64 4.04
N LEU A 181 32.36 -15.21 4.08
CA LEU A 181 32.69 -13.79 4.00
C LEU A 181 32.54 -13.28 2.57
N ALA A 182 31.92 -12.11 2.39
CA ALA A 182 31.84 -11.46 1.09
C ALA A 182 33.25 -11.07 0.58
N PRO A 183 33.54 -11.11 -0.72
CA PRO A 183 34.82 -10.66 -1.28
C PRO A 183 35.14 -9.20 -0.92
N ASP A 184 34.14 -8.31 -0.96
CA ASP A 184 34.28 -6.95 -0.49
C ASP A 184 34.16 -6.90 1.04
N GLN A 185 35.24 -6.47 1.70
CA GLN A 185 35.34 -6.36 3.16
C GLN A 185 35.01 -4.95 3.67
N THR A 186 34.68 -4.00 2.79
CA THR A 186 34.36 -2.61 3.15
C THR A 186 33.29 -2.53 4.24
N PHE A 187 32.26 -3.38 4.13
CA PHE A 187 31.13 -3.42 5.07
C PHE A 187 31.14 -4.66 5.98
N LYS A 188 32.25 -5.41 6.00
CA LYS A 188 32.38 -6.60 6.87
C LYS A 188 31.25 -7.61 6.67
N GLN A 189 30.80 -7.75 5.42
CA GLN A 189 29.62 -8.54 5.07
C GLN A 189 29.93 -10.03 5.08
N LEU A 190 28.94 -10.80 5.53
CA LEU A 190 28.83 -12.22 5.27
C LEU A 190 27.66 -12.48 4.31
N VAL A 191 27.76 -13.56 3.56
CA VAL A 191 26.70 -14.14 2.74
C VAL A 191 26.31 -15.46 3.37
N LEU A 192 25.04 -15.58 3.74
CA LEU A 192 24.45 -16.78 4.31
C LEU A 192 23.44 -17.36 3.35
N PHE A 193 23.59 -18.64 3.05
CA PHE A 193 22.61 -19.44 2.32
C PHE A 193 21.85 -20.33 3.30
N GLY A 194 20.57 -20.54 3.06
CA GLY A 194 19.78 -21.48 3.87
C GLY A 194 18.50 -21.92 3.18
N VAL A 195 18.05 -23.14 3.48
CA VAL A 195 16.79 -23.69 2.99
C VAL A 195 15.74 -23.59 4.08
N LYS A 196 14.61 -22.93 3.79
CA LYS A 196 13.53 -22.71 4.74
C LYS A 196 12.88 -24.04 5.13
N ARG A 197 12.80 -24.31 6.42
CA ARG A 197 12.14 -25.49 7.00
C ARG A 197 10.99 -25.12 7.92
N ARG A 198 10.22 -26.13 8.34
CA ARG A 198 9.27 -26.01 9.44
C ARG A 198 10.02 -25.84 10.75
N ALA A 199 9.47 -25.01 11.63
CA ALA A 199 10.11 -24.66 12.90
C ALA A 199 9.87 -25.76 13.96
N ASP A 200 10.40 -26.95 13.71
CA ASP A 200 10.25 -28.14 14.55
C ASP A 200 11.38 -28.23 15.59
N GLY A 201 11.69 -27.10 16.25
CA GLY A 201 12.79 -26.97 17.22
C GLY A 201 14.04 -26.27 16.68
N VAL A 202 14.93 -25.86 17.60
CA VAL A 202 16.17 -25.14 17.29
C VAL A 202 17.32 -26.14 17.13
N ASP A 203 18.04 -26.07 16.02
CA ASP A 203 19.33 -26.75 15.89
C ASP A 203 20.37 -26.00 16.73
N THR A 204 20.62 -26.49 17.94
CA THR A 204 21.53 -25.88 18.90
C THR A 204 22.98 -25.86 18.41
N SER A 205 23.37 -26.86 17.60
CA SER A 205 24.72 -26.95 17.04
C SER A 205 24.95 -25.86 15.99
N LEU A 206 23.96 -25.65 15.11
CA LEU A 206 23.98 -24.58 14.12
C LEU A 206 23.92 -23.20 14.78
N ALA A 207 23.04 -23.01 15.77
CA ALA A 207 22.94 -21.75 16.50
C ALA A 207 24.26 -21.41 17.20
N ALA A 208 24.91 -22.39 17.84
CA ALA A 208 26.21 -22.19 18.48
C ALA A 208 27.30 -21.86 17.44
N ARG A 209 27.32 -22.53 16.28
CA ARG A 209 28.28 -22.23 15.20
C ARG A 209 28.13 -20.82 14.67
N LEU A 210 26.89 -20.39 14.41
CA LEU A 210 26.61 -19.04 13.90
C LEU A 210 26.95 -17.96 14.94
N ALA A 211 26.67 -18.20 16.22
CA ALA A 211 26.97 -17.25 17.29
C ALA A 211 28.48 -17.01 17.47
N ARG A 212 29.34 -17.98 17.15
CA ARG A 212 30.81 -17.78 17.22
C ARG A 212 31.35 -16.81 16.16
N ILE A 213 30.55 -16.48 15.13
CA ILE A 213 30.93 -15.50 14.11
C ILE A 213 31.04 -14.10 14.72
N SER A 214 30.12 -13.71 15.60
CA SER A 214 30.23 -12.42 16.31
C SER A 214 31.39 -12.40 17.30
N ASP A 215 31.83 -13.56 17.78
CA ASP A 215 32.94 -13.72 18.72
C ASP A 215 34.32 -13.74 18.02
N GLY A 216 34.34 -13.68 16.68
CA GLY A 216 35.56 -13.56 15.88
C GLY A 216 35.98 -14.83 15.12
N GLU A 217 35.23 -15.94 15.22
CA GLU A 217 35.45 -17.12 14.38
C GLU A 217 34.83 -16.89 13.00
N LEU A 218 35.58 -16.18 12.16
CA LEU A 218 35.09 -15.78 10.84
C LEU A 218 34.99 -16.98 9.87
N PRO A 219 33.91 -17.05 9.07
CA PRO A 219 33.75 -18.09 8.07
C PRO A 219 34.76 -17.95 6.91
N PRO A 220 34.95 -18.99 6.08
CA PRO A 220 35.77 -18.88 4.87
C PRO A 220 35.20 -17.83 3.89
N GLY A 221 36.04 -17.30 3.02
CA GLY A 221 35.60 -16.42 1.94
C GLY A 221 34.66 -17.11 0.96
N LEU A 222 33.72 -16.36 0.38
CA LEU A 222 32.81 -16.85 -0.64
C LEU A 222 33.63 -17.32 -1.85
N PRO A 223 33.50 -18.59 -2.26
CA PRO A 223 34.40 -19.17 -3.26
C PRO A 223 34.17 -18.54 -4.65
N GLU A 224 35.24 -18.42 -5.43
CA GLU A 224 35.16 -17.95 -6.83
C GLU A 224 34.43 -18.95 -7.73
N HIS A 225 34.55 -20.23 -7.41
CA HIS A 225 33.89 -21.32 -8.11
C HIS A 225 33.08 -22.14 -7.12
N TRP A 226 31.76 -22.17 -7.33
CA TRP A 226 30.87 -22.98 -6.52
C TRP A 226 30.98 -24.45 -6.92
N THR A 227 31.52 -25.28 -6.03
CA THR A 227 31.74 -26.73 -6.28
C THR A 227 30.76 -27.62 -5.53
N ALA A 228 30.06 -27.08 -4.53
CA ALA A 228 29.03 -27.79 -3.81
C ALA A 228 27.75 -27.92 -4.64
N ARG A 229 26.80 -28.75 -4.17
CA ARG A 229 25.48 -28.79 -4.78
C ARG A 229 24.81 -27.42 -4.67
N PRO A 230 24.16 -26.91 -5.73
CA PRO A 230 23.47 -25.62 -5.68
C PRO A 230 22.23 -25.71 -4.79
N TYR A 231 21.81 -24.55 -4.27
CA TYR A 231 20.55 -24.37 -3.58
C TYR A 231 19.42 -24.29 -4.61
N CYS A 232 18.55 -25.30 -4.61
CA CYS A 232 17.46 -25.40 -5.56
C CYS A 232 16.26 -24.56 -5.11
N ILE A 233 15.88 -23.56 -5.92
CA ILE A 233 14.75 -22.66 -5.71
C ILE A 233 13.46 -23.40 -6.12
N PRO A 234 12.49 -23.61 -5.20
CA PRO A 234 11.27 -24.33 -5.51
C PRO A 234 10.33 -23.49 -6.40
N SER A 235 9.46 -24.18 -7.12
CA SER A 235 8.38 -23.54 -7.88
C SER A 235 7.41 -22.80 -6.97
N ALA A 236 6.90 -21.68 -7.47
CA ALA A 236 5.83 -20.95 -6.83
C ALA A 236 4.46 -21.50 -7.26
N ALA A 237 3.75 -22.12 -6.33
CA ALA A 237 2.37 -22.58 -6.54
C ALA A 237 1.36 -21.63 -5.87
N GLY A 238 0.15 -21.57 -6.43
CA GLY A 238 -0.99 -20.84 -5.86
C GLY A 238 -0.99 -19.33 -6.10
N GLU A 239 -2.05 -18.68 -5.63
CA GLU A 239 -2.24 -17.23 -5.75
C GLU A 239 -1.25 -16.45 -4.89
N GLN A 240 -0.87 -15.27 -5.38
CA GLN A 240 0.07 -14.38 -4.71
C GLN A 240 -0.54 -12.98 -4.65
N ALA A 241 -0.73 -12.49 -3.43
CA ALA A 241 -0.95 -11.09 -3.17
C ALA A 241 0.41 -10.42 -2.92
N PHE A 242 0.61 -9.26 -3.54
CA PHE A 242 1.74 -8.37 -3.32
C PHE A 242 1.18 -6.94 -3.32
N MET A 243 0.87 -6.42 -2.13
CA MET A 243 0.10 -5.19 -1.99
C MET A 243 0.69 -4.31 -0.90
N SER A 244 0.75 -3.01 -1.16
CA SER A 244 0.97 -2.01 -0.12
C SER A 244 -0.36 -1.73 0.60
N THR A 245 -0.35 -1.66 1.92
CA THR A 245 -1.50 -1.23 2.74
C THR A 245 -1.69 0.28 2.71
N ARG A 246 -0.62 1.04 2.40
CA ARG A 246 -0.66 2.48 2.22
C ARG A 246 -0.73 2.86 0.76
N ILE A 247 -1.60 3.81 0.47
CA ILE A 247 -1.76 4.39 -0.87
C ILE A 247 -0.72 5.50 -1.01
N ASP A 248 0.23 5.31 -1.91
CA ASP A 248 1.15 6.36 -2.35
C ASP A 248 0.55 7.09 -3.57
N ALA A 249 0.35 8.40 -3.45
CA ALA A 249 -0.35 9.18 -4.48
C ALA A 249 0.39 9.17 -5.84
N PRO A 250 1.72 9.38 -5.91
CA PRO A 250 2.46 9.24 -7.18
C PRO A 250 2.37 7.84 -7.79
N GLN A 251 2.45 6.78 -6.97
CA GLN A 251 2.28 5.41 -7.46
C GLN A 251 0.85 5.16 -7.96
N LEU A 252 -0.17 5.65 -7.24
CA LEU A 252 -1.56 5.53 -7.66
C LEU A 252 -1.81 6.27 -8.98
N GLU A 253 -1.30 7.49 -9.12
CA GLU A 253 -1.42 8.26 -10.36
C GLU A 253 -0.79 7.51 -11.54
N HIS A 254 0.41 6.96 -11.35
CA HIS A 254 1.09 6.15 -12.37
C HIS A 254 0.25 4.91 -12.77
N GLU A 255 -0.29 4.17 -11.81
CA GLU A 255 -1.14 3.00 -12.09
C GLU A 255 -2.47 3.40 -12.75
N LEU A 256 -3.08 4.51 -12.34
CA LEU A 256 -4.31 5.03 -12.94
C LEU A 256 -4.10 5.47 -14.39
N GLN A 257 -2.95 6.08 -14.71
CA GLN A 257 -2.58 6.40 -16.09
C GLN A 257 -2.39 5.13 -16.91
N ARG A 258 -1.66 4.15 -16.38
CA ARG A 258 -1.42 2.85 -17.04
C ARG A 258 -2.73 2.11 -17.32
N LEU A 259 -3.65 2.11 -16.37
CA LEU A 259 -4.95 1.43 -16.44
C LEU A 259 -6.08 2.32 -16.95
N GLN A 260 -5.78 3.53 -17.45
CA GLN A 260 -6.79 4.52 -17.82
C GLN A 260 -7.86 3.95 -18.76
N HIS A 261 -7.43 3.16 -19.74
CA HIS A 261 -8.30 2.50 -20.73
C HIS A 261 -9.21 1.41 -20.12
N ALA A 262 -8.81 0.79 -19.01
CA ALA A 262 -9.58 -0.22 -18.29
C ALA A 262 -10.47 0.39 -17.20
N THR A 263 -10.33 1.68 -16.91
CA THR A 263 -11.13 2.37 -15.91
C THR A 263 -12.41 2.95 -16.52
N LEU A 264 -13.41 3.26 -15.68
CA LEU A 264 -14.60 3.99 -16.10
C LEU A 264 -14.37 5.51 -16.20
N TRP A 265 -13.18 6.02 -15.84
CA TRP A 265 -12.86 7.44 -15.85
C TRP A 265 -13.08 8.13 -17.20
N PRO A 266 -12.73 7.54 -18.36
CA PRO A 266 -13.01 8.15 -19.65
C PRO A 266 -14.50 8.38 -19.92
N GLN A 267 -15.37 7.55 -19.33
CA GLN A 267 -16.83 7.62 -19.48
C GLN A 267 -17.48 8.46 -18.39
N PHE A 268 -16.73 8.91 -17.38
CA PHE A 268 -17.26 9.64 -16.23
C PHE A 268 -18.08 10.85 -16.66
N ALA A 269 -17.54 11.66 -17.58
CA ALA A 269 -18.27 12.81 -18.11
C ALA A 269 -19.55 12.39 -18.84
N ALA A 270 -19.56 11.29 -19.59
CA ALA A 270 -20.77 10.83 -20.29
C ALA A 270 -21.84 10.27 -19.34
N MET A 271 -21.43 9.56 -18.28
CA MET A 271 -22.34 8.93 -17.31
C MET A 271 -22.89 9.91 -16.28
N PHE A 272 -22.09 10.90 -15.88
CA PHE A 272 -22.42 11.86 -14.82
C PHE A 272 -22.64 13.29 -15.32
N ALA A 273 -22.51 13.56 -16.62
CA ALA A 273 -23.01 14.81 -17.17
C ALA A 273 -24.54 14.82 -17.06
N ALA A 274 -25.03 15.43 -15.99
CA ALA A 274 -26.36 16.00 -15.98
C ALA A 274 -26.37 17.09 -17.06
N LYS A 275 -26.82 16.74 -18.26
CA LYS A 275 -27.11 17.75 -19.28
C LYS A 275 -28.12 18.69 -18.65
N ALA A 276 -27.76 19.97 -18.49
CA ALA A 276 -28.69 20.96 -17.98
C ALA A 276 -29.95 20.91 -18.86
N VAL A 277 -31.03 20.37 -18.31
CA VAL A 277 -32.31 20.33 -19.02
C VAL A 277 -32.79 21.76 -19.01
N THR A 278 -32.70 22.43 -20.16
CA THR A 278 -33.32 23.73 -20.34
C THR A 278 -34.83 23.52 -20.10
N PRO A 279 -35.43 24.16 -19.08
CA PRO A 279 -36.83 23.96 -18.79
C PRO A 279 -37.64 24.38 -20.03
N ARG A 280 -38.43 23.44 -20.56
CA ARG A 280 -39.32 23.74 -21.68
C ARG A 280 -40.42 24.68 -21.18
N ARG A 281 -40.72 25.72 -21.94
CA ARG A 281 -41.85 26.61 -21.62
C ARG A 281 -43.14 25.77 -21.60
N PRO A 282 -43.96 25.86 -20.54
CA PRO A 282 -45.28 25.22 -20.52
C PRO A 282 -46.12 25.62 -21.73
N LEU A 283 -46.94 24.69 -22.25
CA LEU A 283 -47.85 24.95 -23.37
C LEU A 283 -48.97 25.95 -23.03
N ARG A 284 -49.21 26.17 -21.74
CA ARG A 284 -50.20 27.11 -21.20
C ARG A 284 -49.60 27.81 -20.01
N ASP A 285 -49.99 29.07 -19.80
CA ASP A 285 -49.59 29.81 -18.61
C ASP A 285 -50.02 29.08 -17.33
N LEU A 286 -49.14 29.11 -16.33
CA LEU A 286 -49.39 28.52 -15.02
C LEU A 286 -50.55 29.28 -14.35
N SER A 287 -51.51 28.55 -13.80
CA SER A 287 -52.52 29.18 -12.93
C SER A 287 -51.90 29.64 -11.61
N ASP A 288 -52.61 30.50 -10.90
CA ASP A 288 -52.19 31.03 -9.59
C ASP A 288 -51.82 29.93 -8.60
N TRP A 289 -52.56 28.81 -8.60
CA TRP A 289 -52.26 27.65 -7.76
C TRP A 289 -50.90 27.02 -8.09
N HIS A 290 -50.57 26.87 -9.37
CA HIS A 290 -49.29 26.32 -9.79
C HIS A 290 -48.13 27.25 -9.42
N LEU A 291 -48.33 28.56 -9.56
CA LEU A 291 -47.35 29.57 -9.16
C LEU A 291 -47.12 29.56 -7.65
N ALA A 292 -48.19 29.50 -6.86
CA ALA A 292 -48.10 29.41 -5.40
C ALA A 292 -47.35 28.15 -4.95
N LEU A 293 -47.66 27.00 -5.55
CA LEU A 293 -46.99 25.73 -5.23
C LEU A 293 -45.52 25.72 -5.63
N ALA A 294 -45.19 26.22 -6.83
CA ALA A 294 -43.81 26.26 -7.31
C ALA A 294 -42.97 27.29 -6.54
N LEU A 295 -43.58 28.40 -6.11
CA LEU A 295 -42.95 29.35 -5.21
C LEU A 295 -42.69 28.70 -3.85
N ALA A 296 -43.69 28.09 -3.21
CA ALA A 296 -43.55 27.37 -1.95
C ALA A 296 -42.46 26.28 -1.98
N ALA A 297 -42.38 25.54 -3.09
CA ALA A 297 -41.36 24.51 -3.31
C ALA A 297 -39.95 25.06 -3.64
N GLY A 298 -39.76 26.39 -3.64
CA GLY A 298 -38.50 27.05 -3.93
C GLY A 298 -38.05 26.97 -5.39
N GLN A 299 -38.94 26.58 -6.30
CA GLN A 299 -38.67 26.47 -7.74
C GLN A 299 -38.79 27.80 -8.47
N ILE A 300 -39.52 28.78 -7.90
CA ILE A 300 -39.62 30.14 -8.44
C ILE A 300 -38.75 31.07 -7.60
N THR A 301 -37.80 31.73 -8.27
CA THR A 301 -36.99 32.81 -7.70
C THR A 301 -36.94 33.96 -8.69
N GLY A 302 -37.09 35.20 -8.22
CA GLY A 302 -37.08 36.36 -9.10
C GLY A 302 -37.65 37.63 -8.50
N VAL A 303 -37.55 38.73 -9.24
CA VAL A 303 -38.10 40.03 -8.85
C VAL A 303 -39.55 40.11 -9.33
N VAL A 304 -40.48 40.22 -8.39
CA VAL A 304 -41.89 40.51 -8.65
C VAL A 304 -42.15 42.00 -8.44
N THR A 305 -43.02 42.58 -9.25
CA THR A 305 -43.44 43.98 -9.13
C THR A 305 -44.92 44.03 -8.82
N GLY A 306 -45.28 44.62 -7.68
CA GLY A 306 -46.65 44.85 -7.26
C GLY A 306 -47.32 45.94 -8.10
N VAL A 307 -48.66 45.99 -8.03
CA VAL A 307 -49.48 46.98 -8.74
C VAL A 307 -49.21 48.41 -8.23
N ASP A 308 -48.75 48.52 -6.98
CA ASP A 308 -48.30 49.72 -6.29
C ASP A 308 -46.88 50.16 -6.66
N GLY A 309 -46.19 49.42 -7.53
CA GLY A 309 -44.81 49.68 -7.94
C GLY A 309 -43.75 49.10 -6.99
N THR A 310 -44.16 48.40 -5.92
CA THR A 310 -43.25 47.74 -4.98
C THR A 310 -42.53 46.59 -5.69
N ARG A 311 -41.19 46.55 -5.64
CA ARG A 311 -40.38 45.50 -6.25
C ARG A 311 -39.82 44.59 -5.18
N LEU A 312 -40.19 43.31 -5.16
CA LEU A 312 -39.67 42.33 -4.21
C LEU A 312 -38.88 41.24 -4.92
N LEU A 313 -37.65 40.97 -4.51
CA LEU A 313 -36.94 39.74 -4.86
C LEU A 313 -37.44 38.63 -3.96
N ILE A 314 -38.19 37.66 -4.50
CA ILE A 314 -38.79 36.58 -3.72
C ILE A 314 -38.06 35.26 -3.89
N ARG A 315 -38.00 34.50 -2.80
CA ARG A 315 -37.57 33.11 -2.75
C ARG A 315 -38.47 32.37 -1.77
N GLY A 316 -39.16 31.35 -2.25
CA GLY A 316 -39.83 30.43 -1.36
C GLY A 316 -38.90 29.33 -0.87
N ASP A 317 -39.25 28.80 0.28
CA ASP A 317 -38.60 27.68 0.95
C ASP A 317 -39.68 26.83 1.63
N THR A 318 -39.38 25.58 1.93
CA THR A 318 -40.27 24.70 2.67
C THR A 318 -39.53 24.14 3.87
N VAL A 319 -39.96 24.53 5.06
CA VAL A 319 -39.35 24.09 6.31
C VAL A 319 -40.16 22.92 6.87
N LYS A 320 -39.47 21.82 7.17
CA LYS A 320 -40.05 20.69 7.90
C LYS A 320 -40.14 21.03 9.38
N GLN A 321 -41.36 21.14 9.90
CA GLN A 321 -41.65 21.30 11.32
C GLN A 321 -42.14 19.97 11.89
N LYS A 322 -41.84 19.70 13.16
CA LYS A 322 -42.34 18.53 13.89
C LYS A 322 -43.35 19.01 14.92
N GLU A 323 -44.59 18.56 14.78
CA GLU A 323 -45.64 18.76 15.79
C GLU A 323 -45.70 17.50 16.66
N GLN A 324 -45.64 17.68 17.98
CA GLN A 324 -45.77 16.59 18.95
C GLN A 324 -47.12 16.72 19.66
N GLU A 325 -47.94 15.69 19.55
CA GLU A 325 -49.22 15.57 20.25
C GLU A 325 -49.11 14.43 21.26
N VAL A 326 -49.38 14.69 22.53
CA VAL A 326 -49.33 13.67 23.59
C VAL A 326 -50.76 13.32 23.97
N GLN A 327 -51.18 12.10 23.66
CA GLN A 327 -52.47 11.57 24.04
C GLN A 327 -52.28 10.67 25.27
N ILE A 328 -52.96 11.02 26.36
CA ILE A 328 -52.94 10.25 27.60
C ILE A 328 -54.32 9.60 27.74
N GLU A 329 -54.36 8.28 27.62
CA GLU A 329 -55.56 7.49 27.84
C GLU A 329 -55.40 6.71 29.14
N GLU A 330 -56.37 6.83 30.03
CA GLU A 330 -56.45 6.02 31.25
C GLU A 330 -57.39 4.84 30.97
N THR A 331 -56.86 3.62 31.03
CA THR A 331 -57.67 2.42 30.80
C THR A 331 -58.47 2.04 32.05
N ASP A 332 -59.61 1.35 31.87
CA ASP A 332 -60.55 0.96 32.94
C ASP A 332 -59.95 0.15 34.12
N LYS A 333 -58.67 -0.26 34.01
CA LYS A 333 -57.89 -0.96 35.05
C LYS A 333 -56.88 -0.05 35.80
N GLY A 334 -56.92 1.27 35.57
CA GLY A 334 -56.05 2.25 36.23
C GLY A 334 -54.63 2.32 35.65
N GLU A 335 -54.40 1.75 34.47
CA GLU A 335 -53.10 1.83 33.77
C GLU A 335 -53.11 3.01 32.80
N ILE A 336 -52.15 3.92 32.96
CA ILE A 336 -52.03 5.14 32.15
C ILE A 336 -51.19 4.82 30.91
N ARG A 337 -51.81 4.95 29.72
CA ARG A 337 -51.12 4.79 28.44
C ARG A 337 -50.88 6.15 27.81
N THR A 338 -49.60 6.52 27.67
CA THR A 338 -49.20 7.73 26.95
C THR A 338 -48.77 7.39 25.53
N THR A 339 -49.51 7.89 24.54
CA THR A 339 -49.15 7.80 23.12
C THR A 339 -48.61 9.16 22.68
N ILE A 340 -47.33 9.20 22.27
CA ILE A 340 -46.71 10.39 21.70
C ILE A 340 -46.78 10.29 20.18
N LEU A 341 -47.62 11.11 19.57
CA LEU A 341 -47.73 11.22 18.11
C LEU A 341 -46.83 12.34 17.62
N MET A 342 -45.86 12.00 16.76
CA MET A 342 -45.02 12.99 16.07
C MET A 342 -45.47 13.09 14.62
N ARG A 343 -45.97 14.27 14.22
CA ARG A 343 -46.36 14.56 12.84
C ARG A 343 -45.33 15.49 12.20
N ASP A 344 -44.82 15.08 11.05
CA ASP A 344 -44.01 15.94 10.19
C ASP A 344 -44.94 16.86 9.38
N ARG A 345 -44.83 18.16 9.58
CA ARG A 345 -45.57 19.20 8.85
C ARG A 345 -44.62 20.02 8.00
N PHE A 346 -44.86 20.07 6.69
CA PHE A 346 -44.10 20.91 5.77
C PHE A 346 -44.78 22.28 5.66
N VAL A 347 -44.12 23.32 6.18
CA VAL A 347 -44.66 24.68 6.20
C VAL A 347 -43.90 25.50 5.15
N PRO A 348 -44.59 25.97 4.09
CA PRO A 348 -43.96 26.84 3.11
C PRO A 348 -43.71 28.22 3.74
N THR A 349 -42.53 28.79 3.48
CA THR A 349 -42.17 30.15 3.90
C THR A 349 -41.64 30.91 2.71
N ILE A 350 -42.21 32.08 2.44
CA ILE A 350 -41.76 32.93 1.36
C ILE A 350 -41.02 34.12 1.95
N ALA A 351 -39.75 34.27 1.60
CA ALA A 351 -38.95 35.44 1.95
C ALA A 351 -38.88 36.38 0.74
N GLY A 352 -39.06 37.67 0.98
CA GLY A 352 -38.86 38.75 0.02
C GLY A 352 -37.79 39.71 0.50
N ILE A 353 -37.02 40.27 -0.43
CA ILE A 353 -36.17 41.44 -0.19
C ILE A 353 -36.76 42.60 -0.99
N ASP A 354 -36.98 43.74 -0.36
CA ASP A 354 -37.49 44.93 -1.03
C ASP A 354 -36.40 45.59 -1.89
N PHE A 355 -36.65 45.69 -3.19
CA PHE A 355 -35.82 46.29 -4.23
C PHE A 355 -36.40 47.63 -4.72
N THR A 356 -37.45 48.14 -4.07
CA THR A 356 -38.06 49.43 -4.39
C THR A 356 -37.09 50.56 -4.02
N PRO A 357 -36.75 51.47 -4.95
CA PRO A 357 -35.92 52.62 -4.63
C PRO A 357 -36.57 53.48 -3.54
N GLY A 358 -35.90 53.62 -2.40
CA GLY A 358 -36.44 54.38 -1.27
C GLY A 358 -35.92 53.89 0.09
N PRO A 359 -36.53 54.35 1.20
CA PRO A 359 -36.09 54.05 2.55
C PRO A 359 -36.25 52.57 2.95
N ASN A 360 -37.06 51.80 2.21
CA ASN A 360 -37.28 50.37 2.47
C ASN A 360 -36.36 49.46 1.66
N LEU A 361 -35.48 50.00 0.81
CA LEU A 361 -34.56 49.23 -0.01
C LEU A 361 -33.69 48.30 0.86
N GLY A 362 -33.70 47.01 0.55
CA GLY A 362 -32.97 45.96 1.27
C GLY A 362 -33.72 45.35 2.46
N ARG A 363 -34.94 45.83 2.78
CA ARG A 363 -35.73 45.27 3.87
C ARG A 363 -36.17 43.84 3.56
N VAL A 364 -35.97 42.92 4.51
CA VAL A 364 -36.47 41.55 4.41
C VAL A 364 -37.91 41.51 4.89
N VAL A 365 -38.79 40.89 4.10
CA VAL A 365 -40.19 40.64 4.41
C VAL A 365 -40.46 39.15 4.39
N THR A 366 -41.22 38.66 5.36
CA THR A 366 -41.70 37.28 5.38
C THR A 366 -43.16 37.28 4.98
N ILE A 367 -43.46 36.60 3.87
CA ILE A 367 -44.81 36.41 3.34
C ILE A 367 -45.24 35.02 3.81
N ARG A 368 -46.30 34.99 4.63
CA ARG A 368 -46.87 33.75 5.19
C ARG A 368 -48.18 33.42 4.50
#